data_AF-A0A060C2Y1-F1
#
_entry.id   AF-A0A060C2Y1-F1
#
_cell.length_a   1.000
_cell.length_b   1.000
_cell.length_c   1.000
_cell.angle_alpha   90.00
_cell.angle_beta   90.00
_cell.angle_gamma   90.00
#
_symmetry.space_group_name_H-M   'P 1'
#
loop_
_entity.id
_entity.type
_entity.pdbx_description
1 polymer ?
#
loop_
_entity_poly.entity_id
_entity_poly.type
_entity_poly.pdbx_seq_one_letter_code
_entity_poly.pdbx_strand_id
1 'polypeptide(L)'
;MESWGLLEPEELAAFRYYEDPYLIDYQFVQPNCERLLGLAFSRLQAPQLEEVRQFAQAEPWLKDYAAFSLLYRDFDGLPWWEWDDERLRRHEAAAVDTYIEQNRGFYDYICFGQ
;
A
#
# COMPACT_ATOMS: atom_id res chain seq x y z
N MET A 1 -8.91 0.73 -21.47
CA MET A 1 -8.15 0.32 -20.26
C MET A 1 -8.54 -1.12 -20.01
N GLU A 2 -7.63 -2.06 -20.21
CA GLU A 2 -7.90 -3.48 -19.94
C GLU A 2 -8.07 -3.68 -18.44
N SER A 3 -9.11 -4.40 -18.03
CA SER A 3 -9.33 -4.74 -16.63
C SER A 3 -8.42 -5.91 -16.26
N TRP A 4 -7.67 -5.80 -15.17
CA TRP A 4 -6.84 -6.90 -14.65
C TRP A 4 -7.66 -8.04 -14.02
N GLY A 5 -8.98 -7.90 -13.90
CA GLY A 5 -9.86 -8.97 -13.44
C GLY A 5 -9.58 -9.45 -12.01
N LEU A 6 -9.03 -8.58 -11.15
CA LEU A 6 -8.58 -8.96 -9.81
C LEU A 6 -9.72 -9.06 -8.79
N LEU A 7 -10.88 -8.46 -9.07
CA LEU A 7 -12.04 -8.45 -8.19
C LEU A 7 -13.28 -8.87 -8.98
N GLU A 8 -14.13 -9.65 -8.33
CA GLU A 8 -15.41 -10.07 -8.89
C GLU A 8 -16.46 -8.96 -8.71
N PRO A 9 -17.44 -8.82 -9.62
CA PRO A 9 -18.50 -7.82 -9.51
C PRO A 9 -19.27 -7.86 -8.18
N GLU A 10 -19.48 -9.05 -7.63
CA GLU A 10 -20.17 -9.28 -6.36
C GLU A 10 -19.39 -8.70 -5.17
N GLU A 11 -18.06 -8.74 -5.22
CA GLU A 11 -17.19 -8.21 -4.17
C GLU A 11 -17.22 -6.69 -4.13
N LEU A 12 -17.35 -6.06 -5.30
CA LEU A 12 -17.58 -4.63 -5.45
C LEU A 12 -19.00 -4.22 -5.05
N ALA A 13 -20.00 -5.08 -5.30
CA ALA A 13 -21.37 -4.82 -4.87
C ALA A 13 -21.50 -4.81 -3.34
N ALA A 14 -20.75 -5.66 -2.63
CA ALA A 14 -20.70 -5.69 -1.17
C ALA A 14 -20.07 -4.43 -0.54
N PHE A 15 -19.31 -3.64 -1.31
CA PHE A 15 -18.73 -2.37 -0.89
C PHE A 15 -19.73 -1.20 -0.97
N ARG A 16 -20.90 -1.38 -1.59
CA ARG A 16 -21.84 -0.28 -1.80
C ARG A 16 -22.36 0.28 -0.48
N TYR A 17 -22.03 1.55 -0.26
CA TYR A 17 -22.61 2.38 0.78
C TYR A 17 -23.93 2.98 0.27
N TYR A 18 -25.01 2.81 1.02
CA TYR A 18 -26.37 3.19 0.59
C TYR A 18 -26.92 4.43 1.31
N GLU A 19 -26.08 5.20 2.01
CA GLU A 19 -26.52 6.43 2.68
C GLU A 19 -26.45 7.67 1.76
N ASP A 20 -26.49 8.86 2.37
CA ASP A 20 -26.52 10.15 1.69
C ASP A 20 -25.35 10.28 0.70
N PRO A 21 -25.60 10.47 -0.61
CA PRO A 21 -24.55 10.60 -1.62
C PRO A 21 -23.64 11.82 -1.42
N TYR A 22 -23.97 12.73 -0.51
CA TYR A 22 -23.15 13.89 -0.14
C TYR A 22 -22.34 13.69 1.15
N LEU A 23 -22.46 12.54 1.83
CA LEU A 23 -21.72 12.21 3.05
C LEU A 23 -20.83 10.99 2.82
N ILE A 24 -19.57 11.08 3.25
CA ILE A 24 -18.61 9.97 3.22
C ILE A 24 -18.37 9.50 4.64
N ASP A 25 -18.69 8.23 4.92
CA ASP A 25 -18.28 7.57 6.14
C ASP A 25 -16.88 6.97 5.96
N TYR A 26 -15.88 7.67 6.49
CA TYR A 26 -14.49 7.19 6.46
C TYR A 26 -14.27 5.94 7.33
N GLN A 27 -15.06 5.75 8.38
CA GLN A 27 -14.97 4.54 9.23
C GLN A 27 -15.49 3.31 8.48
N PHE A 28 -16.41 3.50 7.54
CA PHE A 28 -16.83 2.45 6.60
C PHE A 28 -15.85 2.30 5.44
N VAL A 29 -15.46 3.39 4.78
CA VAL A 29 -14.69 3.35 3.53
C VAL A 29 -13.27 2.82 3.74
N GLN A 30 -12.54 3.30 4.75
CA GLN A 30 -11.13 2.92 4.98
C GLN A 30 -10.93 1.40 5.09
N PRO A 31 -11.55 0.69 6.06
CA PRO A 31 -11.31 -0.75 6.23
C PRO A 31 -11.83 -1.57 5.04
N ASN A 32 -12.90 -1.12 4.38
CA ASN A 32 -13.41 -1.82 3.21
C ASN A 32 -12.51 -1.66 1.98
N CYS A 33 -11.91 -0.47 1.79
CA CYS A 33 -10.94 -0.24 0.72
C CYS A 33 -9.68 -1.09 0.95
N GLU A 34 -9.15 -1.08 2.17
CA GLU A 34 -8.00 -1.92 2.55
C GLU A 34 -8.28 -3.40 2.29
N ARG A 35 -9.47 -3.88 2.66
CA ARG A 35 -9.89 -5.26 2.42
C ARG A 35 -9.91 -5.62 0.92
N LEU A 36 -10.48 -4.75 0.08
CA LEU A 36 -10.57 -5.00 -1.37
C LEU A 36 -9.20 -4.89 -2.05
N LEU A 37 -8.38 -3.90 -1.69
CA LEU A 37 -7.02 -3.76 -2.20
C LEU A 37 -6.15 -4.96 -1.80
N GLY A 38 -6.25 -5.41 -0.55
CA GLY A 38 -5.57 -6.62 -0.09
C GLY A 38 -5.98 -7.87 -0.88
N LEU A 39 -7.27 -8.01 -1.18
CA LEU A 39 -7.78 -9.11 -1.99
C LEU A 39 -7.28 -9.04 -3.44
N ALA A 40 -7.34 -7.87 -4.06
CA ALA A 40 -6.84 -7.64 -5.41
C ALA A 40 -5.33 -7.97 -5.49
N PHE A 41 -4.55 -7.48 -4.53
CA PHE A 41 -3.11 -7.76 -4.43
C PHE A 41 -2.83 -9.26 -4.28
N SER A 42 -3.62 -9.96 -3.44
CA SER A 42 -3.46 -11.41 -3.25
C SER A 42 -3.69 -12.25 -4.51
N ARG A 43 -4.39 -11.68 -5.50
CA ARG A 43 -4.72 -12.32 -6.79
C ARG A 43 -3.78 -11.91 -7.93
N LEU A 44 -2.83 -11.00 -7.68
CA LEU A 44 -1.85 -10.62 -8.68
C LEU A 44 -1.02 -11.84 -9.11
N GLN A 45 -0.88 -11.96 -10.42
CA GLN A 45 0.03 -12.91 -11.04
C GLN A 45 1.41 -12.28 -11.21
N ALA A 46 2.43 -13.12 -11.42
CA ALA A 46 3.81 -12.67 -11.55
C ALA A 46 4.02 -11.56 -12.61
N PRO A 47 3.38 -11.57 -13.80
CA PRO A 47 3.51 -10.48 -14.76
C PRO A 47 2.98 -9.14 -14.23
N GLN A 48 1.82 -9.16 -13.57
CA GLN A 48 1.17 -7.96 -13.04
C GLN A 48 1.97 -7.39 -11.85
N LEU A 49 2.52 -8.26 -11.00
CA LEU A 49 3.41 -7.83 -9.93
C LEU A 49 4.69 -7.18 -10.48
N GLU A 50 5.21 -7.67 -11.59
CA GLU A 50 6.36 -7.05 -12.25
C GLU A 50 6.02 -5.68 -12.85
N GLU A 51 4.82 -5.51 -13.41
CA GLU A 51 4.33 -4.20 -13.86
C GLU A 51 4.27 -3.19 -12.70
N VAL A 52 3.77 -3.61 -11.52
CA VAL A 52 3.77 -2.77 -10.30
C VAL A 52 5.18 -2.35 -9.91
N ARG A 53 6.15 -3.27 -9.97
CA ARG A 53 7.54 -2.99 -9.63
C ARG A 53 8.20 -2.05 -10.64
N GLN A 54 7.90 -2.20 -11.92
CA GLN A 54 8.38 -1.30 -12.97
C GLN A 54 7.82 0.11 -12.79
N PHE A 55 6.54 0.23 -12.48
CA PHE A 55 5.92 1.50 -12.12
C PHE A 55 6.61 2.15 -10.91
N ALA A 56 6.86 1.38 -9.85
CA ALA A 56 7.55 1.88 -8.66
C ALA A 56 8.99 2.32 -8.93
N GLN A 57 9.67 1.72 -9.91
CA GLN A 57 11.00 2.16 -10.34
C GLN A 57 10.96 3.41 -11.23
N ALA A 58 9.89 3.58 -12.01
CA ALA A 58 9.71 4.74 -12.88
C ALA A 58 9.36 6.01 -12.10
N GLU A 59 8.76 5.87 -10.92
CA GLU A 59 8.32 6.96 -10.04
C GLU A 59 9.26 7.14 -8.84
N PRO A 60 10.22 8.09 -8.87
CA PRO A 60 11.25 8.20 -7.84
C PRO A 60 10.71 8.49 -6.43
N TRP A 61 9.58 9.20 -6.34
CA TRP A 61 8.94 9.53 -5.07
C TRP A 61 8.33 8.30 -4.38
N LEU A 62 7.97 7.27 -5.16
CA LEU A 62 7.21 6.14 -4.65
C LEU A 62 8.05 5.30 -3.68
N LYS A 63 9.36 5.18 -3.93
CA LYS A 63 10.27 4.46 -3.04
C LYS A 63 10.24 5.02 -1.62
N ASP A 64 10.43 6.34 -1.48
CA ASP A 64 10.47 6.98 -0.17
C ASP A 64 9.10 6.98 0.51
N TYR A 65 8.03 7.19 -0.27
CA TYR A 65 6.65 7.12 0.25
C TYR A 65 6.31 5.72 0.76
N ALA A 66 6.61 4.67 0.00
CA ALA A 66 6.31 3.29 0.38
C ALA A 66 7.16 2.84 1.57
N ALA A 67 8.44 3.23 1.61
CA ALA A 67 9.31 2.98 2.76
C ALA A 67 8.79 3.66 4.02
N PHE A 68 8.41 4.94 3.94
CA PHE A 68 7.82 5.66 5.05
C PHE A 68 6.50 5.02 5.51
N SER A 69 5.61 4.66 4.58
CA SER A 69 4.30 4.08 4.92
C SER A 69 4.44 2.71 5.60
N LEU A 70 5.40 1.91 5.14
CA LEU A 70 5.75 0.63 5.75
C LEU A 70 6.28 0.85 7.19
N LEU A 71 7.24 1.75 7.36
CA LEU A 71 7.80 2.10 8.67
C LEU A 71 6.73 2.67 9.60
N TYR A 72 5.93 3.61 9.11
CA TYR A 72 4.84 4.22 9.88
C TYR A 72 3.86 3.17 10.41
N ARG A 73 3.54 2.15 9.61
CA ARG A 73 2.73 1.01 10.06
C ARG A 73 3.43 0.19 11.14
N ASP A 74 4.70 -0.16 10.93
CA ASP A 74 5.43 -1.07 11.83
C ASP A 74 5.82 -0.40 13.16
N PHE A 75 5.88 0.93 13.19
CA PHE A 75 6.04 1.75 14.40
C PHE A 75 4.68 2.21 14.98
N ASP A 76 3.59 1.48 14.74
CA ASP A 76 2.25 1.74 15.31
C ASP A 76 1.73 3.17 15.10
N GLY A 77 2.09 3.79 13.97
CA GLY A 77 1.69 5.14 13.63
C GLY A 77 2.42 6.25 14.39
N LEU A 78 3.56 5.92 15.02
CA LEU A 78 4.41 6.92 15.65
C LEU A 78 5.04 7.84 14.59
N PRO A 79 5.18 9.14 14.91
CA PRO A 79 5.88 10.07 14.03
C PRO A 79 7.35 9.69 13.91
N TRP A 80 7.95 10.01 12.75
CA TRP A 80 9.31 9.55 12.42
C TRP A 80 10.38 9.97 13.42
N TRP A 81 10.24 11.09 14.13
CA TRP A 81 11.24 11.52 15.11
C TRP A 81 11.26 10.66 16.39
N GLU A 82 10.22 9.86 16.64
CA GLU A 82 10.08 8.98 17.80
C GLU A 82 10.48 7.53 17.54
N TRP A 83 10.87 7.17 16.30
CA TRP A 83 11.29 5.79 16.01
C TRP A 83 12.60 5.43 16.73
N ASP A 84 12.66 4.24 17.31
CA ASP A 84 13.82 3.81 18.11
C ASP A 84 15.10 3.59 17.27
N ASP A 85 14.98 3.24 15.99
CA ASP A 85 16.14 3.08 15.10
C ASP A 85 16.59 4.44 14.53
N GLU A 86 17.71 4.95 15.03
CA GLU A 86 18.30 6.21 14.59
C GLU A 86 18.66 6.23 13.09
N ARG A 87 19.07 5.11 12.50
CA ARG A 87 19.45 5.04 11.09
C ARG A 87 18.24 5.19 10.19
N LEU A 88 17.10 4.62 10.60
CA LEU A 88 15.82 4.78 9.90
C LEU A 88 15.30 6.22 10.06
N ARG A 89 15.42 6.81 11.26
CA ARG A 89 15.08 8.24 11.48
C ARG A 89 15.88 9.20 10.63
N ARG A 90 17.17 8.91 10.43
CA ARG A 90 18.08 9.72 9.61
C ARG A 90 17.98 9.42 8.12
N HIS A 91 17.06 8.53 7.71
CA HIS A 91 16.91 8.09 6.32
C HIS A 91 18.23 7.60 5.72
N GLU A 92 19.00 6.82 6.48
CA GLU A 92 20.21 6.20 5.95
C GLU A 92 19.84 5.20 4.85
N ALA A 93 20.28 5.47 3.62
CA ALA A 93 19.89 4.69 2.44
C ALA A 93 20.06 3.17 2.63
N ALA A 94 21.18 2.74 3.22
CA ALA A 94 21.44 1.32 3.46
C ALA A 94 20.45 0.69 4.46
N ALA A 95 20.03 1.44 5.49
CA ALA A 95 19.06 0.97 6.47
C ALA A 95 17.66 0.88 5.84
N VAL A 96 17.26 1.91 5.08
CA VAL A 96 15.99 1.94 4.35
C VAL A 96 15.90 0.81 3.32
N ASP A 97 16.94 0.61 2.52
CA ASP A 97 16.98 -0.47 1.51
C ASP A 97 16.91 -1.85 2.17
N THR A 98 17.64 -2.05 3.27
CA THR A 98 17.56 -3.30 4.04
C THR A 98 16.14 -3.53 4.57
N TYR A 99 15.48 -2.48 5.06
CA TYR A 99 14.13 -2.55 5.60
C TYR A 99 13.09 -2.90 4.52
N ILE A 100 13.23 -2.29 3.33
CA ILE A 100 12.40 -2.59 2.16
C ILE A 100 12.55 -4.05 1.76
N GLU A 101 13.79 -4.56 1.64
CA GLU A 101 14.04 -5.93 1.20
C GLU A 101 13.52 -6.96 2.22
N GLN A 102 13.65 -6.69 3.52
CA GLN A 102 13.08 -7.54 4.57
C GLN A 102 11.55 -7.62 4.54
N ASN A 103 10.89 -6.57 4.01
CA ASN A 103 9.44 -6.43 3.99
C ASN A 103 8.87 -6.36 2.56
N ARG A 104 9.58 -6.95 1.60
CA ARG A 104 9.35 -6.71 0.16
C ARG A 104 7.91 -6.95 -0.28
N GLY A 105 7.26 -7.97 0.27
CA GLY A 105 5.86 -8.27 -0.06
C GLY A 105 4.89 -7.14 0.31
N PHE A 106 5.07 -6.52 1.48
CA PHE A 106 4.20 -5.42 1.90
C PHE A 106 4.60 -4.09 1.25
N TYR A 107 5.89 -3.90 0.96
CA TYR A 107 6.35 -2.80 0.13
C TYR A 107 5.69 -2.83 -1.25
N ASP A 108 5.70 -3.99 -1.92
CA ASP A 108 5.06 -4.16 -3.23
C ASP A 108 3.53 -3.92 -3.13
N TYR A 109 2.88 -4.28 -2.01
CA TYR A 109 1.47 -3.95 -1.75
C TYR A 109 1.22 -2.44 -1.63
N ILE A 110 2.07 -1.71 -0.92
CA ILE A 110 1.94 -0.25 -0.81
C ILE A 110 2.11 0.40 -2.20
N CYS A 111 3.09 -0.06 -2.98
CA CYS A 111 3.30 0.42 -4.35
C CYS A 111 2.11 0.10 -5.27
N PHE A 112 1.48 -1.07 -5.11
CA PHE A 112 0.28 -1.44 -5.87
C PHE A 112 -0.91 -0.50 -5.62
N GLY A 113 -0.98 0.11 -4.44
CA GLY A 113 -2.07 1.03 -4.08
C GLY A 113 -1.92 2.46 -4.60
N GLN A 114 -0.81 2.81 -5.26
CA GLN A 114 -0.55 4.14 -5.82
C GLN A 114 -0.83 4.19 -7.31
#